data_AF-A0A6L4WY86-F1
#
_entry.id   AF-A0A6L4WY86-F1
#
_cell.length_a   1.000
_cell.length_b   1.000
_cell.length_c   1.000
_cell.angle_alpha   90.00
_cell.angle_beta   90.00
_cell.angle_gamma   90.00
#
_symmetry.space_group_name_H-M   'P 1'
#
loop_
_entity.id
_entity.type
_entity.pdbx_description
1 polymer ?
#
loop_
_entity_poly.entity_id
_entity_poly.type
_entity_poly.pdbx_seq_one_letter_code
_entity_poly.pdbx_strand_id
1 'polypeptide(L)'
;MNVTTCRLTGPVEFVSIGQFVSGPGWRHSRRVIDSFELIFVRRGVLPIRVGERDMHVGAGEIIMLPRGVEHSGTAIITDDLEFYWLHFRSDDVRVMTTTNGADLPQDDHVVIIPDRSRIPEPDRVAVLCGQLIDLYARFGPHRNAYCDYAATGLLLEISAQERAVLSTVASMTAGHDNDGAAESGIAGFRADGRTILSVDADGSGRWHGGSYSDARHWPFGGRPSYVDHGSGIDIGTPAGVNDVIDDRGSNNTAIAVDRTSPIINDHDTDARVDMRPPVVTPGWYGTAGRQQFGLAPMLAVRAWIMANAYDDITVAGIAARFHYSPSYLTAMYKRVFGIGVAEQITEYRIDHARDLLSSTASPIADIAHEVGYDDPKYFMRVFKRRTGLTPGQYRDAFPKRLYNTL
;
A
#
# COMPACT_ATOMS: atom_id res chain seq x y z
N MET A 1 -0.34 -7.34 25.45
CA MET A 1 -0.53 -6.98 24.03
C MET A 1 -0.35 -8.24 23.19
N ASN A 2 -1.26 -8.50 22.26
CA ASN A 2 -1.09 -9.59 21.30
C ASN A 2 -0.29 -9.09 20.11
N VAL A 3 0.66 -9.91 19.67
CA VAL A 3 1.55 -9.62 18.54
C VAL A 3 1.59 -10.84 17.65
N THR A 4 1.23 -10.63 16.39
CA THR A 4 1.43 -11.60 15.33
C THR A 4 2.89 -11.55 14.91
N THR A 5 3.57 -12.69 14.99
CA THR A 5 4.96 -12.87 14.55
C THR A 5 4.97 -13.74 13.31
N CYS A 6 5.78 -13.37 12.32
CA CYS A 6 5.87 -14.05 11.04
C CYS A 6 7.35 -14.25 10.70
N ARG A 7 7.81 -15.51 10.69
CA ARG A 7 9.19 -15.82 10.30
C ARG A 7 9.31 -15.86 8.78
N LEU A 8 10.27 -15.10 8.26
CA LEU A 8 10.57 -14.99 6.85
C LEU A 8 11.63 -16.02 6.44
N THR A 9 11.22 -17.04 5.69
CA THR A 9 12.12 -17.94 4.93
C THR A 9 12.24 -17.52 3.46
N GLY A 10 11.40 -16.56 3.05
CA GLY A 10 11.29 -15.93 1.75
C GLY A 10 10.31 -14.75 1.85
N PRO A 11 9.88 -14.14 0.73
CA PRO A 11 8.87 -13.11 0.79
C PRO A 11 7.52 -13.68 1.23
N VAL A 12 6.69 -12.85 1.86
CA VAL A 12 5.28 -13.21 2.11
C VAL A 12 4.56 -13.41 0.78
N GLU A 13 3.54 -14.27 0.77
CA GLU A 13 2.67 -14.41 -0.38
C GLU A 13 1.72 -13.22 -0.40
N PHE A 14 1.94 -12.30 -1.33
CA PHE A 14 1.04 -11.18 -1.54
C PHE A 14 -0.27 -11.67 -2.17
N VAL A 15 -1.40 -11.22 -1.64
CA VAL A 15 -2.72 -11.51 -2.19
C VAL A 15 -3.28 -10.27 -2.90
N SER A 16 -3.37 -9.14 -2.21
CA SER A 16 -3.91 -7.90 -2.78
C SER A 16 -3.63 -6.69 -1.88
N ILE A 17 -3.64 -5.49 -2.46
CA ILE A 17 -3.59 -4.22 -1.72
C ILE A 17 -4.60 -3.25 -2.33
N GLY A 18 -5.09 -2.32 -1.52
CA GLY A 18 -5.86 -1.19 -2.03
C GLY A 18 -5.93 -0.03 -1.06
N GLN A 19 -6.54 1.04 -1.57
CA GLN A 19 -6.90 2.21 -0.80
C GLN A 19 -8.43 2.33 -0.80
N PHE A 20 -8.98 2.51 0.38
CA PHE A 20 -10.39 2.81 0.59
C PHE A 20 -10.54 4.29 0.92
N VAL A 21 -11.49 4.95 0.25
CA VAL A 21 -11.90 6.32 0.54
C VAL A 21 -13.43 6.37 0.58
N SER A 22 -14.00 6.95 1.63
CA SER A 22 -15.44 7.19 1.74
C SER A 22 -15.72 8.44 2.55
N GLY A 23 -16.79 9.14 2.18
CA GLY A 23 -17.47 10.06 3.08
C GLY A 23 -18.41 9.32 4.05
N PRO A 24 -19.23 10.06 4.80
CA PRO A 24 -20.20 9.51 5.75
C PRO A 24 -21.17 8.50 5.11
N GLY A 25 -21.71 7.58 5.91
CA GLY A 25 -22.75 6.65 5.48
C GLY A 25 -22.28 5.24 5.09
N TRP A 26 -20.99 4.95 5.22
CA TRP A 26 -20.44 3.60 4.97
C TRP A 26 -20.27 2.78 6.26
N ARG A 27 -20.39 1.46 6.15
CA ARG A 27 -20.05 0.50 7.21
C ARG A 27 -19.24 -0.64 6.59
N HIS A 28 -18.21 -1.09 7.28
CA HIS A 28 -17.43 -2.26 6.87
C HIS A 28 -18.32 -3.50 6.79
N SER A 29 -18.30 -4.21 5.65
CA SER A 29 -19.07 -5.45 5.47
C SER A 29 -18.61 -6.52 6.44
N ARG A 30 -19.56 -7.36 6.88
CA ARG A 30 -19.27 -8.57 7.66
C ARG A 30 -18.74 -9.67 6.75
N ARG A 31 -17.59 -10.26 7.08
CA ARG A 31 -16.96 -11.32 6.28
C ARG A 31 -15.93 -12.13 7.09
N VAL A 32 -15.57 -13.30 6.58
CA VAL A 32 -14.45 -14.14 7.02
C VAL A 32 -13.52 -14.30 5.82
N ILE A 33 -12.21 -14.09 5.98
CA ILE A 33 -11.25 -14.15 4.88
C ILE A 33 -10.13 -15.14 5.24
N ASP A 34 -9.73 -15.97 4.29
CA ASP A 34 -8.58 -16.89 4.42
C ASP A 34 -7.26 -16.26 3.94
N SER A 35 -6.97 -15.08 4.47
CA SER A 35 -5.69 -14.36 4.38
C SER A 35 -5.58 -13.44 5.59
N PHE A 36 -4.35 -13.04 5.93
CA PHE A 36 -4.18 -11.95 6.88
C PHE A 36 -4.55 -10.65 6.18
N GLU A 37 -5.19 -9.73 6.91
CA GLU A 37 -5.46 -8.38 6.41
C GLU A 37 -4.88 -7.35 7.37
N LEU A 38 -3.97 -6.53 6.87
CA LEU A 38 -3.48 -5.37 7.60
C LEU A 38 -4.20 -4.12 7.10
N ILE A 39 -4.89 -3.42 8.00
CA ILE A 39 -5.52 -2.13 7.70
C ILE A 39 -4.70 -1.02 8.35
N PHE A 40 -4.34 0.00 7.58
CA PHE A 40 -3.69 1.22 8.04
C PHE A 40 -4.58 2.43 7.77
N VAL A 41 -5.09 3.06 8.84
CA VAL A 41 -6.01 4.20 8.73
C VAL A 41 -5.23 5.49 8.53
N ARG A 42 -5.49 6.16 7.40
CA ARG A 42 -4.81 7.40 7.03
C ARG A 42 -5.59 8.65 7.46
N ARG A 43 -6.93 8.62 7.40
CA ARG A 43 -7.82 9.70 7.85
C ARG A 43 -9.09 9.12 8.45
N GLY A 44 -9.62 9.76 9.48
CA GLY A 44 -10.87 9.37 10.12
C GLY A 44 -10.71 8.25 11.14
N VAL A 45 -11.82 7.57 11.43
CA VAL A 45 -11.90 6.47 12.40
C VAL A 45 -12.67 5.31 11.77
N LEU A 46 -12.08 4.12 11.78
CA LEU A 46 -12.70 2.87 11.36
C LEU A 46 -13.30 2.14 12.57
N PRO A 47 -14.64 2.14 12.74
CA PRO A 47 -15.32 1.29 13.71
C PRO A 47 -15.40 -0.15 13.19
N ILE A 48 -14.73 -1.09 13.86
CA ILE A 48 -14.61 -2.48 13.42
C ILE A 48 -14.68 -3.45 14.61
N ARG A 49 -15.29 -4.61 14.37
CA ARG A 49 -15.29 -5.79 15.23
C ARG A 49 -14.43 -6.86 14.62
N VAL A 50 -13.58 -7.50 15.40
CA VAL A 50 -12.74 -8.64 15.00
C VAL A 50 -12.94 -9.76 16.02
N GLY A 51 -13.56 -10.86 15.60
CA GLY A 51 -14.12 -11.84 16.52
C GLY A 51 -15.09 -11.19 17.50
N GLU A 52 -14.78 -11.29 18.80
CA GLU A 52 -15.60 -10.73 19.88
C GLU A 52 -15.17 -9.30 20.31
N ARG A 53 -14.18 -8.70 19.66
CA ARG A 53 -13.58 -7.43 20.10
C ARG A 53 -14.02 -6.27 19.24
N ASP A 54 -14.64 -5.27 19.87
CA ASP A 54 -15.00 -3.99 19.26
C ASP A 54 -13.88 -2.97 19.40
N MET A 55 -13.54 -2.32 18.29
CA MET A 55 -12.41 -1.42 18.20
C MET A 55 -12.74 -0.22 17.30
N HIS A 56 -12.07 0.89 17.58
CA HIS A 56 -12.10 2.10 16.76
C HIS A 56 -10.66 2.41 16.37
N VAL A 57 -10.32 2.22 15.11
CA VAL A 57 -8.96 2.39 14.60
C VAL A 57 -8.86 3.77 13.99
N GLY A 58 -8.08 4.65 14.61
CA GLY A 58 -7.98 6.06 14.22
C GLY A 58 -6.85 6.32 13.22
N ALA A 59 -6.80 7.54 12.68
CA ALA A 59 -5.71 7.99 11.83
C ALA A 59 -4.32 7.77 12.47
N GLY A 60 -3.40 7.22 11.67
CA GLY A 60 -2.05 6.83 12.08
C GLY A 60 -1.99 5.47 12.78
N GLU A 61 -3.08 4.72 12.88
CA GLU A 61 -3.11 3.41 13.52
C GLU A 61 -3.27 2.29 12.49
N ILE A 62 -2.74 1.12 12.87
CA ILE A 62 -2.95 -0.15 12.17
C ILE A 62 -3.84 -1.08 12.99
N ILE A 63 -4.49 -2.00 12.30
CA ILE A 63 -5.10 -3.19 12.87
C ILE A 63 -4.76 -4.40 12.00
N MET A 64 -4.44 -5.52 12.64
CA MET A 64 -4.18 -6.80 11.99
C MET A 64 -5.41 -7.70 12.17
N LEU A 65 -5.99 -8.15 11.06
CA LEU A 65 -7.12 -9.08 11.02
C LEU A 65 -6.58 -10.49 10.76
N PRO A 66 -6.76 -11.43 11.71
CA PRO A 66 -6.27 -12.80 11.53
C PRO A 66 -7.08 -13.59 10.48
N ARG A 67 -6.40 -14.55 9.85
CA ARG A 67 -7.02 -15.53 8.95
C ARG A 67 -8.17 -16.28 9.62
N GLY A 68 -9.28 -16.45 8.89
CA GLY A 68 -10.41 -17.25 9.34
C GLY A 68 -11.20 -16.65 10.51
N VAL A 69 -10.87 -15.43 10.95
CA VAL A 69 -11.60 -14.71 11.99
C VAL A 69 -12.60 -13.76 11.35
N GLU A 70 -13.85 -13.82 11.79
CA GLU A 70 -14.89 -12.91 11.32
C GLU A 70 -14.54 -11.47 11.71
N HIS A 71 -14.77 -10.54 10.79
CA HIS A 71 -14.73 -9.11 11.09
C HIS A 71 -15.90 -8.39 10.43
N SER A 72 -16.33 -7.27 11.03
CA SER A 72 -17.46 -6.47 10.55
C SER A 72 -17.43 -5.04 11.09
N GLY A 73 -18.11 -4.10 10.45
CA GLY A 73 -18.24 -2.74 10.95
C GLY A 73 -19.24 -2.65 12.10
N THR A 74 -18.86 -1.98 13.20
CA THR A 74 -19.72 -1.82 14.39
C THR A 74 -20.65 -0.61 14.30
N ALA A 75 -20.28 0.40 13.51
CA ALA A 75 -21.04 1.61 13.30
C ALA A 75 -21.02 2.05 11.83
N ILE A 76 -21.97 2.91 11.45
CA ILE A 76 -21.90 3.66 10.19
C ILE A 76 -21.00 4.87 10.47
N ILE A 77 -20.02 5.12 9.60
CA ILE A 77 -19.14 6.28 9.75
C ILE A 77 -19.92 7.58 9.53
N THR A 78 -19.67 8.56 10.38
CA THR A 78 -20.30 9.89 10.34
C THR A 78 -19.44 10.94 9.65
N ASP A 79 -18.18 10.61 9.41
CA ASP A 79 -17.15 11.49 8.86
C ASP A 79 -16.38 10.78 7.75
N ASP A 80 -15.50 11.51 7.08
CA ASP A 80 -14.59 10.96 6.07
C ASP A 80 -13.66 9.90 6.66
N LEU A 81 -13.54 8.78 5.94
CA LEU A 81 -12.66 7.67 6.26
C LEU A 81 -11.76 7.34 5.06
N GLU A 82 -10.46 7.25 5.33
CA GLU A 82 -9.46 6.79 4.38
C GLU A 82 -8.52 5.78 5.05
N PHE A 83 -8.34 4.62 4.42
CA PHE A 83 -7.39 3.60 4.88
C PHE A 83 -6.80 2.80 3.73
N TYR A 84 -5.62 2.23 3.96
CA TYR A 84 -5.04 1.19 3.12
C TYR A 84 -5.33 -0.17 3.72
N TRP A 85 -5.52 -1.18 2.88
CA TRP A 85 -5.65 -2.57 3.29
C TRP A 85 -4.69 -3.44 2.49
N LEU A 86 -4.04 -4.41 3.13
CA LEU A 86 -3.12 -5.36 2.51
C LEU A 86 -3.51 -6.78 2.93
N HIS A 87 -3.87 -7.61 1.95
CA HIS A 87 -4.02 -9.04 2.13
C HIS A 87 -2.73 -9.78 1.80
N PHE A 88 -2.32 -10.69 2.68
CA PHE A 88 -1.16 -11.55 2.47
C PHE A 88 -1.30 -12.90 3.19
N ARG A 89 -0.48 -13.87 2.79
CA ARG A 89 -0.33 -15.17 3.47
C ARG A 89 1.12 -15.40 3.87
N SER A 90 1.28 -16.15 4.95
CA SER A 90 2.55 -16.68 5.42
C SER A 90 2.30 -17.98 6.17
N ASP A 91 3.26 -18.90 6.07
CA ASP A 91 3.15 -20.26 6.60
C ASP A 91 3.69 -20.37 8.05
N ASP A 92 4.69 -19.58 8.43
CA ASP A 92 5.28 -19.59 9.78
C ASP A 92 4.81 -18.37 10.59
N VAL A 93 3.55 -18.42 11.01
CA VAL A 93 2.91 -17.39 11.82
C VAL A 93 2.59 -17.89 13.22
N ARG A 94 2.94 -17.09 14.24
CA ARG A 94 2.62 -17.35 15.65
C ARG A 94 2.07 -16.10 16.30
N VAL A 95 1.01 -16.26 17.08
CA VAL A 95 0.50 -15.18 17.94
C VAL A 95 1.15 -15.30 19.31
N MET A 96 1.79 -14.23 19.76
CA MET A 96 2.42 -14.13 21.07
C MET A 96 1.69 -13.08 21.91
N THR A 97 1.65 -13.29 23.23
CA THR A 97 1.16 -12.29 24.18
C THR A 97 2.33 -11.77 24.98
N THR A 98 2.60 -10.47 24.89
CA THR A 98 3.71 -9.80 25.57
C THR A 98 3.22 -8.63 26.42
N THR A 99 3.92 -8.33 27.51
CA THR A 99 3.63 -7.17 28.38
C THR A 99 4.45 -5.94 27.99
N ASN A 100 5.72 -6.14 27.61
CA ASN A 100 6.68 -5.05 27.35
C ASN A 100 7.53 -5.27 26.08
N GLY A 101 7.27 -6.32 25.30
CA GLY A 101 7.99 -6.66 24.08
C GLY A 101 9.33 -7.37 24.29
N ALA A 102 9.81 -7.55 25.53
CA ALA A 102 11.14 -8.11 25.80
C ALA A 102 11.28 -9.60 25.42
N ASP A 103 10.16 -10.33 25.43
CA ASP A 103 10.04 -11.73 25.01
C ASP A 103 9.83 -11.91 23.50
N LEU A 104 9.66 -10.83 22.73
CA LEU A 104 9.52 -10.92 21.29
C LEU A 104 10.87 -11.27 20.63
N PRO A 105 10.86 -12.07 19.55
CA PRO A 105 12.06 -12.36 18.78
C PRO A 105 12.75 -11.08 18.30
N GLN A 106 14.03 -10.93 18.59
CA GLN A 106 14.86 -9.79 18.14
C GLN A 106 15.49 -10.01 16.75
N ASP A 107 15.26 -11.18 16.17
CA ASP A 107 15.69 -11.54 14.82
C ASP A 107 14.90 -10.75 13.76
N ASP A 108 15.59 -10.01 12.90
CA ASP A 108 14.99 -9.21 11.83
C ASP A 108 14.37 -10.06 10.71
N HIS A 109 14.67 -11.37 10.68
CA HIS A 109 13.92 -12.33 9.87
C HIS A 109 12.56 -12.69 10.47
N VAL A 110 12.18 -12.13 11.62
CA VAL A 110 10.85 -12.27 12.20
C VAL A 110 10.14 -10.92 12.20
N VAL A 111 9.15 -10.80 11.33
CA VAL A 111 8.25 -9.64 11.30
C VAL A 111 7.35 -9.69 12.53
N ILE A 112 7.23 -8.57 13.24
CA ILE A 112 6.32 -8.40 14.37
C ILE A 112 5.24 -7.37 14.02
N ILE A 113 3.98 -7.76 14.18
CA ILE A 113 2.82 -6.91 13.88
C ILE A 113 1.83 -7.05 15.04
N PRO A 114 1.64 -6.00 15.84
CA PRO A 114 0.58 -5.96 16.84
C PRO A 114 -0.82 -6.17 16.27
N ASP A 115 -1.73 -6.72 17.08
CA ASP A 115 -3.17 -6.74 16.74
C ASP A 115 -3.67 -5.32 16.44
N ARG A 116 -3.16 -4.31 17.16
CA ARG A 116 -3.35 -2.88 16.90
C ARG A 116 -2.16 -2.11 17.44
N SER A 117 -1.74 -1.09 16.71
CA SER A 117 -0.73 -0.14 17.17
C SER A 117 -0.85 1.20 16.46
N ARG A 118 -0.19 2.22 17.01
CA ARG A 118 0.00 3.51 16.37
C ARG A 118 1.36 3.52 15.69
N ILE A 119 1.37 3.81 14.40
CA ILE A 119 2.57 3.92 13.58
C ILE A 119 3.28 5.26 13.87
N PRO A 120 4.55 5.25 14.28
CA PRO A 120 5.36 6.46 14.50
C PRO A 120 5.54 7.33 13.25
N GLU A 121 5.83 6.71 12.10
CA GLU A 121 6.07 7.40 10.82
C GLU A 121 5.01 7.01 9.78
N PRO A 122 3.76 7.49 9.92
CA PRO A 122 2.63 7.06 9.10
C PRO A 122 2.75 7.49 7.63
N ASP A 123 3.50 8.56 7.33
CA ASP A 123 3.71 9.03 5.95
C ASP A 123 4.59 8.07 5.15
N ARG A 124 5.61 7.49 5.80
CA ARG A 124 6.50 6.50 5.19
C ARG A 124 5.74 5.22 4.83
N VAL A 125 4.89 4.76 5.73
CA VAL A 125 3.98 3.63 5.46
C VAL A 125 3.03 3.94 4.31
N ALA A 126 2.44 5.14 4.27
CA ALA A 126 1.55 5.55 3.17
C ALA A 126 2.26 5.55 1.80
N VAL A 127 3.52 6.02 1.73
CA VAL A 127 4.32 5.99 0.49
C VAL A 127 4.55 4.55 0.03
N LEU A 128 4.93 3.64 0.93
CA LEU A 128 5.14 2.23 0.60
C LEU A 128 3.84 1.55 0.14
N CYS A 129 2.71 1.84 0.79
CA CYS A 129 1.40 1.38 0.33
C CYS A 129 1.10 1.87 -1.10
N GLY A 130 1.34 3.15 -1.38
CA GLY A 130 1.17 3.73 -2.72
C GLY A 130 2.05 3.06 -3.79
N GLN A 131 3.32 2.81 -3.46
CA GLN A 131 4.25 2.10 -4.35
C GLN A 131 3.81 0.65 -4.61
N LEU A 132 3.35 -0.07 -3.58
CA LEU A 132 2.85 -1.42 -3.74
C LEU A 132 1.55 -1.45 -4.56
N ILE A 133 0.66 -0.46 -4.41
CA ILE A 133 -0.52 -0.30 -5.27
C ILE A 133 -0.10 -0.07 -6.74
N ASP A 134 0.94 0.72 -7.01
CA ASP A 134 1.45 0.95 -8.37
C ASP A 134 2.11 -0.32 -8.96
N LEU A 135 2.89 -1.05 -8.17
CA LEU A 135 3.42 -2.36 -8.60
C LEU A 135 2.27 -3.32 -8.93
N TYR A 136 1.25 -3.35 -8.07
CA TYR A 136 0.09 -4.21 -8.26
C TYR A 136 -0.74 -3.82 -9.49
N ALA A 137 -0.86 -2.51 -9.73
CA ALA A 137 -1.44 -1.95 -10.92
C ALA A 137 -0.74 -2.46 -12.20
N ARG A 138 0.58 -2.46 -12.17
CA ARG A 138 1.44 -2.75 -13.32
C ARG A 138 1.55 -4.24 -13.64
N PHE A 139 1.77 -5.08 -12.62
CA PHE A 139 2.05 -6.50 -12.81
C PHE A 139 0.80 -7.39 -12.73
N GLY A 140 -0.32 -6.83 -12.28
CA GLY A 140 -1.62 -7.50 -12.31
C GLY A 140 -1.87 -8.44 -11.13
N PRO A 141 -3.04 -9.10 -11.11
CA PRO A 141 -3.55 -9.84 -9.97
C PRO A 141 -2.87 -11.19 -9.72
N HIS A 142 -2.05 -11.64 -10.67
CA HIS A 142 -1.37 -12.92 -10.54
C HIS A 142 -0.18 -12.78 -9.60
N ARG A 143 0.07 -13.85 -8.85
CA ARG A 143 1.24 -13.96 -7.97
C ARG A 143 2.51 -13.61 -8.75
N ASN A 144 3.26 -12.65 -8.23
CA ASN A 144 4.49 -12.19 -8.86
C ASN A 144 5.49 -11.73 -7.78
N ALA A 145 6.77 -11.90 -8.08
CA ALA A 145 7.83 -11.57 -7.14
C ALA A 145 7.85 -10.08 -6.76
N TYR A 146 7.47 -9.17 -7.66
CA TYR A 146 7.50 -7.74 -7.37
C TYR A 146 6.57 -7.39 -6.21
N CYS A 147 5.33 -7.89 -6.22
CA CYS A 147 4.37 -7.67 -5.15
C CYS A 147 4.73 -8.44 -3.87
N ASP A 148 5.19 -9.70 -3.99
CA ASP A 148 5.62 -10.52 -2.84
C ASP A 148 6.72 -9.80 -2.03
N TYR A 149 7.80 -9.36 -2.70
CA TYR A 149 8.91 -8.68 -2.04
C TYR A 149 8.55 -7.27 -1.56
N ALA A 150 7.75 -6.51 -2.30
CA ALA A 150 7.34 -5.17 -1.88
C ALA A 150 6.39 -5.22 -0.67
N ALA A 151 5.46 -6.19 -0.62
CA ALA A 151 4.63 -6.44 0.55
C ALA A 151 5.49 -6.83 1.77
N THR A 152 6.48 -7.71 1.56
CA THR A 152 7.43 -8.07 2.61
C THR A 152 8.18 -6.85 3.15
N GLY A 153 8.65 -5.97 2.27
CA GLY A 153 9.31 -4.72 2.65
C GLY A 153 8.41 -3.78 3.46
N LEU A 154 7.14 -3.65 3.07
CA LEU A 154 6.14 -2.87 3.83
C LEU A 154 5.92 -3.45 5.24
N LEU A 155 5.80 -4.76 5.37
CA LEU A 155 5.64 -5.42 6.68
C LEU A 155 6.91 -5.27 7.55
N LEU A 156 8.10 -5.37 6.95
CA LEU A 156 9.37 -5.14 7.63
C LEU A 156 9.50 -3.69 8.12
N GLU A 157 9.09 -2.71 7.32
CA GLU A 157 9.08 -1.29 7.72
C GLU A 157 8.19 -1.08 8.95
N ILE A 158 6.97 -1.60 8.93
CA ILE A 158 6.04 -1.51 10.06
C ILE A 158 6.65 -2.20 11.29
N SER A 159 7.17 -3.40 11.12
CA SER A 159 7.84 -4.15 12.19
C SER A 159 9.03 -3.37 12.78
N ALA A 160 9.82 -2.68 11.95
CA ALA A 160 10.96 -1.89 12.42
C ALA A 160 10.51 -0.69 13.28
N GLN A 161 9.44 -0.01 12.86
CA GLN A 161 8.88 1.09 13.65
C GLN A 161 8.31 0.61 14.99
N GLU A 162 7.65 -0.56 15.02
CA GLU A 162 7.17 -1.18 16.27
C GLU A 162 8.33 -1.55 17.20
N ARG A 163 9.40 -2.13 16.67
CA ARG A 163 10.61 -2.46 17.44
C ARG A 163 11.21 -1.22 18.11
N ALA A 164 11.28 -0.10 17.39
CA ALA A 164 11.81 1.15 17.93
C ALA A 164 10.97 1.71 19.10
N VAL A 165 9.65 1.54 19.05
CA VAL A 165 8.75 1.91 20.16
C VAL A 165 8.98 0.99 21.35
N LEU A 166 9.01 -0.33 21.13
CA LEU A 166 9.18 -1.31 22.20
C LEU A 166 10.54 -1.19 22.89
N SER A 167 11.62 -0.94 22.14
CA SER A 167 12.95 -0.72 22.73
C SER A 167 12.98 0.52 23.62
N THR A 168 12.29 1.59 23.21
CA THR A 168 12.17 2.82 24.01
C THR A 168 11.44 2.53 25.32
N VAL A 169 10.29 1.85 25.27
CA VAL A 169 9.52 1.49 26.46
C VAL A 169 10.34 0.61 27.42
N ALA A 170 11.04 -0.41 26.90
CA ALA A 170 11.88 -1.28 27.71
C ALA A 170 13.03 -0.52 28.42
N SER A 171 13.64 0.46 27.74
CA SER A 171 14.68 1.30 28.33
C SER A 171 14.16 2.21 29.45
N MET A 172 12.93 2.73 29.30
CA MET A 172 12.30 3.57 30.32
C MET A 172 11.88 2.76 31.56
N THR A 173 11.45 1.51 31.39
CA THR A 173 11.09 0.65 32.53
C THR A 173 12.32 0.15 33.28
N ALA A 174 13.42 -0.14 32.59
CA ALA A 174 14.68 -0.54 33.23
C ALA A 174 15.36 0.61 34.02
N GLY A 175 15.14 1.86 33.62
CA GLY A 175 15.69 3.04 34.29
C GLY A 175 15.05 3.38 35.65
N HIS A 176 13.89 2.82 35.99
CA HIS A 176 13.25 3.04 37.30
C HIS A 176 13.78 2.12 38.41
N ASP A 177 14.52 1.06 38.05
CA ASP A 177 15.10 0.12 39.03
C ASP A 177 16.57 0.44 39.37
N ASN A 178 17.15 1.49 38.78
CA ASN A 178 18.54 1.90 38.97
C ASN A 178 18.67 3.41 39.27
N ASP A 179 17.98 3.88 40.32
CA ASP A 179 18.35 5.14 40.98
C ASP A 179 19.65 4.91 41.78
N GLY A 180 20.78 4.93 41.07
CA GLY A 180 22.07 4.62 41.69
C GLY A 180 23.32 4.73 40.81
N ALA A 181 23.31 5.44 39.69
CA ALA A 181 24.53 5.97 39.07
C ALA A 181 24.16 6.92 37.92
N ALA A 182 24.34 8.22 38.15
CA ALA A 182 24.35 9.20 37.08
C ALA A 182 25.66 9.07 36.30
N GLU A 183 25.61 8.69 35.03
CA GLU A 183 26.56 9.17 34.02
C GLU A 183 25.81 9.53 32.73
N SER A 184 26.19 10.69 32.24
CA SER A 184 25.57 11.55 31.23
C SER A 184 25.65 11.01 29.81
N GLY A 185 24.52 11.06 29.08
CA GLY A 185 24.47 10.82 27.64
C GLY A 185 23.06 10.89 27.06
N ILE A 186 22.33 11.99 27.26
CA ILE A 186 21.00 12.17 26.67
C ILE A 186 21.15 12.62 25.21
N ALA A 187 20.99 11.69 24.26
CA ALA A 187 20.74 12.03 22.86
C ALA A 187 19.25 12.41 22.71
N GLY A 188 18.94 13.71 22.81
CA GLY A 188 17.61 14.24 22.57
C GLY A 188 17.29 14.31 21.08
N PHE A 189 16.26 13.59 20.62
CA PHE A 189 15.64 13.82 19.31
C PHE A 189 14.81 15.11 19.36
N ARG A 190 15.04 16.04 18.42
CA ARG A 190 14.13 17.16 18.12
C ARG A 190 13.20 16.79 16.98
N ALA A 191 11.93 17.18 17.14
CA ALA A 191 10.86 17.00 16.17
C ALA A 191 10.95 18.05 15.04
N ASP A 192 11.95 17.96 14.16
CA ASP A 192 11.98 18.70 12.89
C ASP A 192 12.91 18.08 11.81
N GLY A 193 12.77 16.78 11.54
CA GLY A 193 13.03 16.21 10.19
C GLY A 193 14.33 16.54 9.45
N ARG A 194 15.45 16.83 10.13
CA ARG A 194 16.78 16.99 9.50
C ARG A 194 17.80 16.03 10.10
N THR A 195 18.46 15.28 9.24
CA THR A 195 19.56 14.35 9.54
C THR A 195 20.68 15.06 10.31
N ILE A 196 21.20 14.44 11.38
CA ILE A 196 22.40 14.92 12.07
C ILE A 196 23.63 14.21 11.50
N LEU A 197 24.50 14.98 10.84
CA LEU A 197 25.95 14.82 10.93
C LEU A 197 26.37 15.30 12.32
N SER A 198 26.98 14.45 13.14
CA SER A 198 27.54 14.86 14.42
C SER A 198 28.79 15.72 14.19
N VAL A 199 28.84 16.89 14.83
CA VAL A 199 30.02 17.77 14.88
C VAL A 199 30.47 17.84 16.34
N ASP A 200 31.74 17.56 16.60
CA ASP A 200 32.33 17.70 17.94
C ASP A 200 32.43 19.18 18.36
N ALA A 201 32.39 19.41 19.67
CA ALA A 201 32.19 20.73 20.29
C ALA A 201 33.37 21.72 20.19
N ASP A 202 34.41 21.45 19.40
CA ASP A 202 35.56 22.35 19.23
C ASP A 202 35.78 22.86 17.78
N GLY A 203 34.90 22.50 16.84
CA GLY A 203 34.90 23.08 15.49
C GLY A 203 36.08 22.69 14.60
N SER A 204 36.81 21.60 14.89
CA SER A 204 37.90 21.12 14.04
C SER A 204 37.58 19.75 13.40
N GLY A 205 37.28 19.74 12.09
CA GLY A 205 37.07 18.50 11.34
C GLY A 205 38.40 17.83 10.96
N ARG A 206 38.64 16.60 11.46
CA ARG A 206 39.72 15.71 10.97
C ARG A 206 39.15 14.54 10.18
N TRP A 207 39.66 14.37 8.97
CA TRP A 207 39.47 13.17 8.16
C TRP A 207 40.36 12.03 8.69
N HIS A 208 39.75 10.91 9.09
CA HIS A 208 40.46 9.64 9.27
C HIS A 208 40.06 8.67 8.15
N GLY A 209 40.87 8.64 7.09
CA GLY A 209 40.92 7.52 6.16
C GLY A 209 41.63 6.35 6.83
N GLY A 210 40.93 5.24 7.03
CA GLY A 210 41.48 3.99 7.56
C GLY A 210 41.26 2.86 6.56
N SER A 211 42.38 2.38 6.01
CA SER A 211 42.50 1.28 5.06
C SER A 211 41.91 -0.03 5.58
N TYR A 212 41.08 -0.71 4.77
CA TYR A 212 40.82 -2.13 4.94
C TYR A 212 41.86 -2.93 4.13
N SER A 213 42.91 -3.37 4.80
CA SER A 213 43.78 -4.45 4.36
C SER A 213 43.32 -5.73 5.05
N ASP A 214 42.54 -6.56 4.36
CA ASP A 214 42.63 -8.01 4.57
C ASP A 214 42.04 -8.79 3.38
N ALA A 215 42.96 -9.29 2.56
CA ALA A 215 42.68 -10.19 1.47
C ALA A 215 42.72 -11.63 1.97
N ARG A 216 41.57 -12.31 1.98
CA ARG A 216 41.50 -13.78 1.99
C ARG A 216 40.80 -14.28 0.72
N HIS A 217 41.64 -14.64 -0.25
CA HIS A 217 41.52 -15.75 -1.19
C HIS A 217 40.11 -16.20 -1.61
N TRP A 218 39.72 -15.87 -2.86
CA TRP A 218 38.88 -16.73 -3.69
C TRP A 218 39.65 -17.11 -4.97
N PRO A 219 39.71 -18.39 -5.34
CA PRO A 219 40.42 -18.85 -6.53
C PRO A 219 39.50 -18.73 -7.74
N PHE A 220 39.98 -18.12 -8.83
CA PHE A 220 39.77 -18.53 -10.24
C PHE A 220 40.34 -17.39 -11.09
N GLY A 221 41.48 -17.67 -11.73
CA GLY A 221 42.20 -16.72 -12.57
C GLY A 221 41.57 -16.56 -13.95
N GLY A 222 41.72 -15.35 -14.49
CA GLY A 222 41.44 -15.01 -15.88
C GLY A 222 41.52 -13.50 -16.11
N ARG A 223 42.74 -12.96 -16.35
CA ARG A 223 42.96 -11.59 -16.84
C ARG A 223 42.63 -11.51 -18.35
N PRO A 224 42.21 -10.33 -18.85
CA PRO A 224 43.14 -9.52 -19.68
C PRO A 224 43.07 -8.02 -19.32
N SER A 225 44.18 -7.42 -18.87
CA SER A 225 45.14 -6.59 -19.65
C SER A 225 44.61 -5.18 -19.99
N TYR A 226 44.98 -4.24 -19.13
CA TYR A 226 44.85 -2.78 -19.27
C TYR A 226 46.06 -2.25 -20.06
N VAL A 227 45.82 -1.37 -21.03
CA VAL A 227 46.86 -0.53 -21.64
C VAL A 227 46.44 0.92 -21.41
N ASP A 228 47.25 1.60 -20.62
CA ASP A 228 47.21 3.02 -20.28
C ASP A 228 48.07 3.80 -21.28
N HIS A 229 47.59 4.96 -21.75
CA HIS A 229 48.44 6.09 -22.08
C HIS A 229 47.65 7.42 -22.01
N GLY A 230 47.95 8.24 -21.00
CA GLY A 230 48.45 9.60 -21.23
C GLY A 230 47.46 10.78 -21.24
N SER A 231 47.28 11.39 -20.07
CA SER A 231 47.44 12.83 -19.75
C SER A 231 46.91 13.94 -20.70
N GLY A 232 46.08 14.84 -20.14
CA GLY A 232 46.28 16.30 -20.30
C GLY A 232 45.14 17.13 -20.92
N ILE A 233 44.51 17.96 -20.07
CA ILE A 233 44.10 19.39 -20.23
C ILE A 233 43.47 19.82 -21.58
N ASP A 234 42.24 20.37 -21.58
CA ASP A 234 41.98 21.84 -21.59
C ASP A 234 40.48 22.17 -21.79
N ILE A 235 40.07 23.32 -21.23
CA ILE A 235 38.74 23.90 -21.32
C ILE A 235 38.82 25.02 -22.36
N GLY A 236 38.15 24.87 -23.51
CA GLY A 236 38.17 25.83 -24.61
C GLY A 236 36.78 26.09 -25.21
N THR A 237 36.38 27.36 -25.17
CA THR A 237 35.18 27.98 -25.76
C THR A 237 35.14 27.87 -27.30
N PRO A 238 34.00 28.21 -27.93
CA PRO A 238 34.08 29.26 -28.95
C PRO A 238 33.04 30.39 -28.79
N ALA A 239 33.53 31.60 -29.08
CA ALA A 239 32.82 32.86 -29.37
C ALA A 239 31.82 32.69 -30.53
N GLY A 240 30.81 33.54 -30.76
CA GLY A 240 30.44 34.85 -30.25
C GLY A 240 29.74 35.62 -31.38
N VAL A 241 28.63 36.30 -31.09
CA VAL A 241 28.15 37.46 -31.87
C VAL A 241 27.50 38.45 -30.89
N ASN A 242 28.16 39.60 -30.76
CA ASN A 242 27.76 40.88 -30.14
C ASN A 242 26.47 41.43 -30.81
N ASP A 243 25.67 42.38 -30.31
CA ASP A 243 25.68 43.37 -29.24
C ASP A 243 24.20 43.81 -29.08
N VAL A 244 23.84 44.37 -27.92
CA VAL A 244 23.22 45.70 -27.74
C VAL A 244 22.52 45.76 -26.37
N ILE A 245 23.07 46.70 -25.59
CA ILE A 245 22.66 47.24 -24.30
C ILE A 245 21.31 47.97 -24.42
N ASP A 246 20.36 47.79 -23.49
CA ASP A 246 19.88 48.90 -22.64
C ASP A 246 19.00 48.45 -21.46
N ASP A 247 19.49 48.89 -20.30
CA ASP A 247 18.93 49.33 -19.02
C ASP A 247 17.41 49.27 -18.67
N ARG A 248 17.18 49.36 -17.35
CA ARG A 248 15.93 49.36 -16.53
C ARG A 248 15.51 47.96 -16.05
N GLY A 249 15.56 47.60 -14.78
CA GLY A 249 15.78 48.33 -13.54
C GLY A 249 14.96 47.66 -12.43
N SER A 250 15.58 47.50 -11.26
CA SER A 250 14.94 47.43 -9.92
C SER A 250 13.89 46.31 -9.67
N ASN A 251 14.28 45.21 -9.01
CA ASN A 251 14.24 45.02 -7.55
C ASN A 251 12.87 45.11 -6.86
N ASN A 252 12.57 44.00 -6.17
CA ASN A 252 12.00 43.88 -4.82
C ASN A 252 10.49 43.95 -4.54
N THR A 253 10.02 42.81 -4.00
CA THR A 253 9.24 42.62 -2.75
C THR A 253 7.83 43.19 -2.57
N ALA A 254 7.00 42.29 -2.01
CA ALA A 254 5.97 42.48 -0.99
C ALA A 254 4.48 42.55 -1.41
N ILE A 255 3.75 41.53 -0.93
CA ILE A 255 2.45 41.54 -0.24
C ILE A 255 1.47 42.68 -0.57
N ALA A 256 0.30 42.32 -1.08
CA ALA A 256 -0.94 43.04 -0.78
C ALA A 256 -2.14 42.07 -0.74
N VAL A 257 -2.80 42.08 0.41
CA VAL A 257 -4.14 41.56 0.65
C VAL A 257 -5.12 42.61 0.12
N ASP A 258 -6.10 42.24 -0.69
CA ASP A 258 -7.34 43.03 -0.74
C ASP A 258 -8.58 42.17 -1.02
N ARG A 259 -9.62 42.56 -0.30
CA ARG A 259 -10.97 42.03 -0.21
C ARG A 259 -11.79 42.53 -1.40
N THR A 260 -12.71 41.72 -1.89
CA THR A 260 -14.03 42.22 -2.34
C THR A 260 -14.98 41.04 -2.54
N SER A 261 -15.95 40.91 -1.63
CA SER A 261 -17.19 40.18 -1.88
C SER A 261 -18.11 41.02 -2.76
N PRO A 262 -19.01 40.39 -3.54
CA PRO A 262 -20.32 40.95 -3.81
C PRO A 262 -21.42 40.10 -3.16
N ILE A 263 -22.36 40.81 -2.54
CA ILE A 263 -23.66 40.37 -2.05
C ILE A 263 -24.59 40.23 -3.27
N ILE A 264 -25.33 39.11 -3.41
CA ILE A 264 -26.60 39.04 -4.17
C ILE A 264 -27.60 38.16 -3.41
N ASN A 265 -28.84 38.67 -3.38
CA ASN A 265 -30.00 38.34 -2.54
C ASN A 265 -30.66 36.98 -2.79
N ASP A 266 -31.32 36.49 -1.73
CA ASP A 266 -32.44 35.55 -1.76
C ASP A 266 -33.63 36.12 -2.54
N HIS A 267 -34.15 35.37 -3.52
CA HIS A 267 -35.58 35.05 -3.71
C HIS A 267 -35.78 34.17 -4.97
N ASP A 268 -36.70 33.20 -4.84
CA ASP A 268 -37.39 32.37 -5.84
C ASP A 268 -36.82 31.01 -6.33
N THR A 269 -37.35 29.96 -5.67
CA THR A 269 -38.14 28.81 -6.19
C THR A 269 -37.67 28.01 -7.43
N ASP A 270 -37.45 26.72 -7.15
CA ASP A 270 -37.70 25.52 -7.98
C ASP A 270 -37.06 25.44 -9.39
N ALA A 271 -35.84 24.89 -9.46
CA ALA A 271 -35.31 24.29 -10.69
C ALA A 271 -34.34 23.14 -10.38
N ARG A 272 -34.63 21.97 -10.95
CA ARG A 272 -33.80 20.75 -10.90
C ARG A 272 -32.39 21.05 -11.43
N VAL A 273 -31.38 20.92 -10.59
CA VAL A 273 -29.96 21.06 -10.97
C VAL A 273 -29.53 19.82 -11.76
N ASP A 274 -29.53 19.92 -13.09
CA ASP A 274 -28.87 18.98 -13.99
C ASP A 274 -27.35 19.24 -13.95
N MET A 275 -26.62 18.44 -13.17
CA MET A 275 -25.16 18.49 -13.12
C MET A 275 -24.55 17.83 -14.36
N ARG A 276 -24.38 18.60 -15.44
CA ARG A 276 -23.40 18.25 -16.48
C ARG A 276 -22.01 18.77 -16.06
N PRO A 277 -20.94 17.97 -16.22
CA PRO A 277 -19.58 18.40 -15.85
C PRO A 277 -19.10 19.55 -16.73
N PRO A 278 -18.14 20.38 -16.25
CA PRO A 278 -17.73 21.60 -16.93
C PRO A 278 -17.04 21.31 -18.26
N VAL A 279 -17.44 22.05 -19.29
CA VAL A 279 -16.75 22.09 -20.58
C VAL A 279 -15.47 22.89 -20.40
N VAL A 280 -14.32 22.21 -20.41
CA VAL A 280 -13.00 22.84 -20.38
C VAL A 280 -12.64 23.25 -21.82
N THR A 281 -12.47 24.55 -22.06
CA THR A 281 -12.02 25.07 -23.36
C THR A 281 -10.53 24.78 -23.59
N PRO A 282 -10.11 24.40 -24.81
CA PRO A 282 -8.75 23.94 -25.06
C PRO A 282 -7.83 25.10 -25.43
N GLY A 283 -6.92 25.46 -24.54
CA GLY A 283 -5.79 26.33 -24.85
C GLY A 283 -4.64 25.98 -23.92
N TRP A 284 -3.48 25.63 -24.48
CA TRP A 284 -2.20 25.35 -23.83
C TRP A 284 -2.12 24.02 -23.04
N TYR A 285 -1.54 23.00 -23.69
CA TYR A 285 -0.53 22.05 -23.16
C TYR A 285 -0.27 20.99 -24.25
N GLY A 286 1.01 20.78 -24.53
CA GLY A 286 1.51 19.89 -25.58
C GLY A 286 1.08 18.42 -25.44
N THR A 287 1.16 17.73 -26.55
CA THR A 287 0.58 16.41 -26.88
C THR A 287 1.05 15.20 -26.06
N ALA A 288 1.88 15.38 -25.02
CA ALA A 288 2.45 14.28 -24.23
C ALA A 288 1.70 13.96 -22.92
N GLY A 289 0.81 14.83 -22.44
CA GLY A 289 0.15 14.68 -21.12
C GLY A 289 -1.17 13.88 -21.10
N ARG A 290 -1.67 13.38 -22.23
CA ARG A 290 -3.05 12.84 -22.33
C ARG A 290 -3.27 11.43 -21.77
N GLN A 291 -2.24 10.66 -21.45
CA GLN A 291 -2.41 9.25 -21.03
C GLN A 291 -2.41 9.02 -19.51
N GLN A 292 -1.88 9.93 -18.69
CA GLN A 292 -1.75 9.69 -17.24
C GLN A 292 -3.02 10.03 -16.43
N PHE A 293 -3.89 10.91 -16.91
CA PHE A 293 -5.05 11.43 -16.15
C PHE A 293 -6.22 10.46 -15.91
N GLY A 294 -6.12 9.19 -16.35
CA GLY A 294 -7.19 8.19 -16.16
C GLY A 294 -6.75 6.91 -15.45
N LEU A 295 -5.45 6.68 -15.25
CA LEU A 295 -4.95 5.41 -14.73
C LEU A 295 -5.20 5.28 -13.22
N ALA A 296 -4.75 6.25 -12.43
CA ALA A 296 -4.86 6.18 -10.96
C ALA A 296 -6.31 6.01 -10.45
N PRO A 297 -7.32 6.77 -10.92
CA PRO A 297 -8.71 6.55 -10.49
C PRO A 297 -9.24 5.17 -10.91
N MET A 298 -8.90 4.69 -12.10
CA MET A 298 -9.33 3.38 -12.58
C MET A 298 -8.63 2.24 -11.83
N LEU A 299 -7.40 2.45 -11.33
CA LEU A 299 -6.71 1.50 -10.46
C LEU A 299 -7.39 1.39 -9.10
N ALA A 300 -7.84 2.50 -8.50
CA ALA A 300 -8.64 2.48 -7.29
C ALA A 300 -9.95 1.70 -7.50
N VAL A 301 -10.62 1.91 -8.63
CA VAL A 301 -11.81 1.12 -9.00
C VAL A 301 -11.46 -0.37 -9.11
N ARG A 302 -10.36 -0.74 -9.78
CA ARG A 302 -9.94 -2.14 -9.95
C ARG A 302 -9.61 -2.81 -8.60
N ALA A 303 -8.88 -2.11 -7.72
CA ALA A 303 -8.56 -2.60 -6.39
C ALA A 303 -9.84 -2.82 -5.55
N TRP A 304 -10.79 -1.89 -5.64
CA TRP A 304 -12.08 -2.07 -4.97
C TRP A 304 -12.89 -3.23 -5.54
N ILE A 305 -12.93 -3.38 -6.87
CA ILE A 305 -13.59 -4.52 -7.52
C ILE A 305 -13.02 -5.82 -6.99
N MET A 306 -11.70 -5.93 -6.88
CA MET A 306 -11.06 -7.12 -6.35
C MET A 306 -11.49 -7.45 -4.91
N ALA A 307 -11.44 -6.47 -4.01
CA ALA A 307 -11.77 -6.68 -2.59
C ALA A 307 -13.25 -7.00 -2.33
N ASN A 308 -14.11 -6.77 -3.31
CA ASN A 308 -15.55 -6.98 -3.20
C ASN A 308 -16.09 -7.87 -4.34
N ALA A 309 -15.20 -8.54 -5.10
CA ALA A 309 -15.59 -9.30 -6.28
C ALA A 309 -16.55 -10.45 -5.95
N TYR A 310 -16.42 -11.00 -4.75
CA TYR A 310 -17.18 -12.13 -4.26
C TYR A 310 -18.52 -11.73 -3.63
N ASP A 311 -18.73 -10.43 -3.41
CA ASP A 311 -20.01 -9.88 -2.95
C ASP A 311 -20.95 -9.62 -4.15
N ASP A 312 -22.22 -9.31 -3.86
CA ASP A 312 -23.19 -8.85 -4.87
C ASP A 312 -22.87 -7.40 -5.30
N ILE A 313 -21.98 -7.28 -6.30
CA ILE A 313 -21.58 -6.01 -6.87
C ILE A 313 -22.06 -5.85 -8.31
N THR A 314 -22.56 -4.66 -8.63
CA THR A 314 -23.00 -4.30 -9.98
C THR A 314 -22.19 -3.14 -10.54
N VAL A 315 -22.08 -3.04 -11.87
CA VAL A 315 -21.42 -1.91 -12.53
C VAL A 315 -22.04 -0.57 -12.12
N ALA A 316 -23.37 -0.54 -11.94
CA ALA A 316 -24.08 0.64 -11.46
C ALA A 316 -23.69 1.00 -10.02
N GLY A 317 -23.59 0.01 -9.13
CA GLY A 317 -23.14 0.21 -7.74
C GLY A 317 -21.70 0.71 -7.67
N ILE A 318 -20.79 0.15 -8.47
CA ILE A 318 -19.40 0.60 -8.56
C ILE A 318 -19.34 2.05 -9.08
N ALA A 319 -20.10 2.36 -10.13
CA ALA A 319 -20.13 3.70 -10.69
C ALA A 319 -20.60 4.72 -9.65
N ALA A 320 -21.69 4.43 -8.94
CA ALA A 320 -22.20 5.28 -7.86
C ALA A 320 -21.17 5.47 -6.73
N ARG A 321 -20.49 4.39 -6.31
CA ARG A 321 -19.47 4.39 -5.25
C ARG A 321 -18.30 5.34 -5.54
N PHE A 322 -17.93 5.47 -6.81
CA PHE A 322 -16.81 6.29 -7.28
C PHE A 322 -17.26 7.59 -7.96
N HIS A 323 -18.54 7.97 -7.81
CA HIS A 323 -19.12 9.19 -8.38
C HIS A 323 -18.98 9.30 -9.90
N TYR A 324 -19.14 8.16 -10.60
CA TYR A 324 -19.18 8.07 -12.06
C TYR A 324 -20.58 7.73 -12.56
N SER A 325 -20.87 8.12 -13.81
CA SER A 325 -21.97 7.49 -14.53
C SER A 325 -21.58 6.06 -14.96
N PRO A 326 -22.51 5.09 -14.99
CA PRO A 326 -22.20 3.71 -15.42
C PRO A 326 -21.58 3.63 -16.82
N SER A 327 -22.06 4.48 -17.74
CA SER A 327 -21.53 4.58 -19.10
C SER A 327 -20.10 5.11 -19.13
N TYR A 328 -19.80 6.14 -18.34
CA TYR A 328 -18.44 6.67 -18.23
C TYR A 328 -17.48 5.64 -17.66
N LEU A 329 -17.87 5.00 -16.54
CA LEU A 329 -17.03 3.98 -15.92
C LEU A 329 -16.75 2.84 -16.90
N THR A 330 -17.77 2.32 -17.58
CA THR A 330 -17.61 1.22 -18.54
C THR A 330 -16.65 1.58 -19.66
N ALA A 331 -16.82 2.76 -20.28
CA ALA A 331 -15.97 3.22 -21.37
C ALA A 331 -14.53 3.48 -20.90
N MET A 332 -14.38 4.16 -19.76
CA MET A 332 -13.08 4.52 -19.20
C MET A 332 -12.29 3.29 -18.75
N TYR A 333 -12.93 2.38 -18.03
CA TYR A 333 -12.32 1.16 -17.54
C TYR A 333 -11.81 0.28 -18.69
N LYS A 334 -12.64 0.08 -19.73
CA LYS A 334 -12.23 -0.64 -20.94
C LYS A 334 -11.09 0.04 -21.68
N ARG A 335 -11.08 1.37 -21.74
CA ARG A 335 -9.98 2.13 -22.35
C ARG A 335 -8.66 1.96 -21.60
N VAL A 336 -8.70 1.90 -20.28
CA VAL A 336 -7.50 1.79 -19.42
C VAL A 336 -6.99 0.36 -19.32
N PHE A 337 -7.87 -0.63 -19.16
CA PHE A 337 -7.48 -2.03 -18.89
C PHE A 337 -7.72 -3.00 -20.05
N GLY A 338 -8.32 -2.56 -21.15
CA GLY A 338 -8.66 -3.40 -22.31
C GLY A 338 -9.90 -4.27 -22.12
N ILE A 339 -10.32 -4.53 -20.88
CA ILE A 339 -11.50 -5.33 -20.53
C ILE A 339 -12.58 -4.51 -19.79
N GLY A 340 -13.82 -4.97 -19.83
CA GLY A 340 -14.93 -4.32 -19.12
C GLY A 340 -14.97 -4.66 -17.63
N VAL A 341 -15.69 -3.85 -16.84
CA VAL A 341 -15.87 -4.07 -15.39
C VAL A 341 -16.49 -5.44 -15.08
N ALA A 342 -17.57 -5.82 -15.77
CA ALA A 342 -18.22 -7.12 -15.57
C ALA A 342 -17.30 -8.30 -15.92
N GLU A 343 -16.44 -8.11 -16.92
CA GLU A 343 -15.43 -9.09 -17.29
C GLU A 343 -14.36 -9.20 -16.20
N GLN A 344 -13.86 -8.08 -15.68
CA GLN A 344 -12.91 -8.08 -14.57
C GLN A 344 -13.46 -8.80 -13.32
N ILE A 345 -14.72 -8.54 -12.95
CA ILE A 345 -15.38 -9.24 -11.83
C ILE A 345 -15.36 -10.75 -12.10
N THR A 346 -15.74 -11.15 -13.32
CA THR A 346 -15.72 -12.57 -13.71
C THR A 346 -14.33 -13.18 -13.59
N GLU A 347 -13.28 -12.49 -14.07
CA GLU A 347 -11.90 -12.98 -13.97
C GLU A 347 -11.49 -13.20 -12.51
N TYR A 348 -11.75 -12.25 -11.60
CA TYR A 348 -11.43 -12.42 -10.17
C TYR A 348 -12.16 -13.59 -9.53
N ARG A 349 -13.45 -13.77 -9.82
CA ARG A 349 -14.22 -14.90 -9.30
C ARG A 349 -13.70 -16.24 -9.81
N ILE A 350 -13.31 -16.31 -11.09
CA ILE A 350 -12.79 -17.54 -11.69
C ILE A 350 -11.38 -17.87 -11.20
N ASP A 351 -10.50 -16.88 -11.05
CA ASP A 351 -9.16 -17.10 -10.52
C ASP A 351 -9.23 -17.58 -9.06
N HIS A 352 -10.07 -16.97 -8.22
CA HIS A 352 -10.27 -17.46 -6.85
C HIS A 352 -10.84 -18.88 -6.81
N ALA A 353 -11.78 -19.20 -7.71
CA ALA A 353 -12.30 -20.56 -7.82
C ALA A 353 -11.22 -21.58 -8.21
N ARG A 354 -10.26 -21.22 -9.07
CA ARG A 354 -9.13 -22.09 -9.42
C ARG A 354 -8.26 -22.37 -8.20
N ASP A 355 -7.99 -21.35 -7.40
CA ASP A 355 -7.22 -21.50 -6.17
C ASP A 355 -7.94 -22.43 -5.20
N LEU A 356 -9.23 -22.21 -4.94
CA LEU A 356 -10.03 -23.08 -4.07
C LEU A 356 -10.11 -24.52 -4.58
N LEU A 357 -10.28 -24.72 -5.89
CA LEU A 357 -10.36 -26.04 -6.51
C LEU A 357 -9.04 -26.82 -6.42
N SER A 358 -7.90 -26.14 -6.42
CA SER A 358 -6.57 -26.75 -6.38
C SER A 358 -5.98 -26.88 -4.97
N SER A 359 -6.47 -26.09 -4.00
CA SER A 359 -5.98 -26.07 -2.61
C SER A 359 -6.91 -26.75 -1.61
N THR A 360 -8.21 -26.84 -1.90
CA THR A 360 -9.22 -27.36 -0.95
C THR A 360 -9.95 -28.60 -1.49
N ALA A 361 -10.68 -29.28 -0.60
CA ALA A 361 -11.61 -30.35 -0.96
C ALA A 361 -13.08 -29.89 -0.94
N SER A 362 -13.34 -28.57 -0.87
CA SER A 362 -14.68 -28.01 -0.73
C SER A 362 -15.61 -28.44 -1.88
N PRO A 363 -16.89 -28.73 -1.62
CA PRO A 363 -17.87 -29.01 -2.67
C PRO A 363 -17.92 -27.88 -3.72
N ILE A 364 -18.13 -28.23 -4.99
CA ILE A 364 -18.16 -27.26 -6.11
C ILE A 364 -19.28 -26.23 -5.90
N ALA A 365 -20.39 -26.63 -5.28
CA ALA A 365 -21.50 -25.73 -4.95
C ALA A 365 -21.08 -24.67 -3.92
N ASP A 366 -20.38 -25.07 -2.87
CA ASP A 366 -19.90 -24.15 -1.83
C ASP A 366 -18.88 -23.17 -2.40
N ILE A 367 -17.95 -23.65 -3.24
CA ILE A 367 -17.00 -22.80 -3.97
C ILE A 367 -17.74 -21.79 -4.86
N ALA A 368 -18.83 -22.19 -5.53
CA ALA A 368 -19.61 -21.28 -6.36
C ALA A 368 -20.18 -20.12 -5.53
N HIS A 369 -20.75 -20.42 -4.37
CA HIS A 369 -21.28 -19.40 -3.45
C HIS A 369 -20.16 -18.52 -2.89
N GLU A 370 -19.05 -19.12 -2.47
CA GLU A 370 -17.89 -18.41 -1.91
C GLU A 370 -17.29 -17.41 -2.90
N VAL A 371 -17.25 -17.75 -4.19
CA VAL A 371 -16.74 -16.84 -5.24
C VAL A 371 -17.83 -15.94 -5.83
N GLY A 372 -19.00 -15.83 -5.19
CA GLY A 372 -20.05 -14.86 -5.51
C GLY A 372 -21.05 -15.28 -6.59
N TYR A 373 -21.26 -16.58 -6.82
CA TYR A 373 -22.32 -17.09 -7.70
C TYR A 373 -23.42 -17.79 -6.90
N ASP A 374 -24.65 -17.26 -7.00
CA ASP A 374 -25.83 -17.87 -6.37
C ASP A 374 -26.31 -19.15 -7.07
N ASP A 375 -26.03 -19.29 -8.37
CA ASP A 375 -26.37 -20.48 -9.15
C ASP A 375 -25.10 -21.28 -9.48
N PRO A 376 -24.84 -22.41 -8.79
CA PRO A 376 -23.73 -23.29 -9.08
C PRO A 376 -23.69 -23.80 -10.53
N LYS A 377 -24.84 -23.99 -11.19
CA LYS A 377 -24.89 -24.44 -12.60
C LYS A 377 -24.46 -23.32 -13.54
N TYR A 378 -24.80 -22.07 -13.23
CA TYR A 378 -24.28 -20.93 -13.98
C TYR A 378 -22.77 -20.78 -13.79
N PHE A 379 -22.29 -20.87 -12.55
CA PHE A 379 -20.85 -20.88 -12.25
C PHE A 379 -20.10 -21.94 -13.07
N MET A 380 -20.56 -23.19 -13.08
CA MET A 380 -19.91 -24.26 -13.85
C MET A 380 -19.81 -23.95 -15.34
N ARG A 381 -20.84 -23.32 -15.93
CA ARG A 381 -20.82 -22.89 -17.35
C ARG A 381 -19.82 -21.76 -17.59
N VAL A 382 -19.77 -20.77 -16.70
CA VAL A 382 -18.83 -19.65 -16.80
C VAL A 382 -17.40 -20.15 -16.62
N PHE A 383 -17.15 -20.97 -15.61
CA PHE A 383 -15.85 -21.58 -15.33
C PHE A 383 -15.35 -22.40 -16.52
N LYS A 384 -16.20 -23.28 -17.09
CA LYS A 384 -15.82 -24.03 -18.29
C LYS A 384 -15.51 -23.14 -19.48
N ARG A 385 -16.27 -22.06 -19.67
CA ARG A 385 -16.03 -21.11 -20.76
C ARG A 385 -14.68 -20.40 -20.61
N ARG A 386 -14.31 -20.02 -19.38
CA ARG A 386 -13.07 -19.29 -19.09
C ARG A 386 -11.84 -20.18 -19.02
N THR A 387 -11.98 -21.40 -18.53
CA THR A 387 -10.83 -22.29 -18.26
C THR A 387 -10.68 -23.43 -19.26
N GLY A 388 -11.71 -23.72 -20.08
CA GLY A 388 -11.78 -24.89 -20.95
C GLY A 388 -12.19 -26.20 -20.24
N LEU A 389 -12.15 -26.24 -18.91
CA LEU A 389 -12.44 -27.42 -18.10
C LEU A 389 -13.65 -27.20 -17.19
N THR A 390 -14.41 -28.24 -16.89
CA THR A 390 -15.38 -28.15 -15.78
C THR A 390 -14.65 -28.01 -14.44
N PRO A 391 -15.25 -27.42 -13.40
CA PRO A 391 -14.61 -27.33 -12.09
C PRO A 391 -14.11 -28.69 -11.55
N GLY A 392 -14.88 -29.77 -11.75
CA GLY A 392 -14.46 -31.13 -11.39
C GLY A 392 -13.24 -31.59 -12.18
N GLN A 393 -13.26 -31.45 -13.51
CA GLN A 393 -12.11 -31.78 -14.34
C GLN A 393 -10.87 -30.92 -14.01
N TYR A 394 -11.06 -29.66 -13.64
CA TYR A 394 -9.97 -28.78 -13.22
C TYR A 394 -9.34 -29.29 -11.92
N ARG A 395 -10.15 -29.65 -10.92
CA ARG A 395 -9.68 -30.26 -9.67
C ARG A 395 -8.92 -31.57 -9.91
N ASP A 396 -9.44 -32.43 -10.79
CA ASP A 396 -8.82 -33.72 -11.10
C ASP A 396 -7.51 -33.56 -11.90
N ALA A 397 -7.41 -32.53 -12.74
CA ALA A 397 -6.23 -32.23 -13.55
C ALA A 397 -5.13 -31.49 -12.77
N PHE A 398 -5.50 -30.75 -11.73
CA PHE A 398 -4.59 -30.04 -10.84
C PHE A 398 -4.78 -30.52 -9.38
N PRO A 399 -4.60 -31.83 -9.11
CA PRO A 399 -4.73 -32.35 -7.76
C PRO A 399 -3.70 -31.64 -6.88
N LYS A 400 -4.08 -31.37 -5.61
CA LYS A 400 -3.32 -30.66 -4.57
C LYS A 400 -1.90 -30.35 -5.03
N ARG A 401 -1.60 -29.07 -5.28
CA ARG A 401 -0.20 -28.61 -5.24
C ARG A 401 0.31 -29.01 -3.85
N LEU A 402 0.91 -30.19 -3.78
CA LEU A 402 1.69 -30.64 -2.66
C LEU A 402 2.87 -29.68 -2.66
N TYR A 403 2.75 -28.58 -1.91
CA TYR A 403 3.93 -27.88 -1.45
C TYR A 403 4.82 -28.96 -0.85
N ASN A 404 6.05 -29.10 -1.35
CA ASN A 404 7.05 -29.91 -0.68
C ASN A 404 7.27 -29.27 0.69
N THR A 405 6.55 -29.77 1.70
CA THR A 405 6.98 -29.69 3.09
C THR A 405 8.17 -30.64 3.21
N LEU A 406 9.36 -30.11 2.96
CA LEU A 406 10.62 -30.70 3.42
C LEU A 406 11.10 -29.94 4.66
#